data_AF-A0A537J4Q6-F1
#
_entry.id   AF-A0A537J4Q6-F1
#
_cell.length_a   1.000
_cell.length_b   1.000
_cell.length_c   1.000
_cell.angle_alpha   90.00
_cell.angle_beta   90.00
_cell.angle_gamma   90.00
#
_symmetry.space_group_name_H-M   'P 1'
#
loop_
_entity.id
_entity.type
_entity.pdbx_description
1 polymer ?
#
loop_
_entity_poly.entity_id
_entity_poly.type
_entity_poly.pdbx_seq_one_letter_code
_entity_poly.pdbx_strand_id
1 'polypeptide(L)'
;MNSEQRLRMIIGIVAVAAVGIGGFAFTRTSPATTQARAEYNPVIRPADFVEHVDNRHFPLTPGTTFVSRGTKNGETDTMVVTNETRTVMGVKTTVV
;
A
#
# COMPACT_ATOMS: atom_id res chain seq x y z
N MET A 1 -46.72 -10.35 -55.90
CA MET A 1 -46.05 -9.48 -54.90
C MET A 1 -44.56 -9.80 -54.93
N ASN A 2 -43.73 -8.77 -55.06
CA ASN A 2 -42.74 -8.72 -56.16
C ASN A 2 -41.36 -9.25 -55.72
N SER A 3 -40.60 -9.81 -56.67
CA SER A 3 -39.30 -10.49 -56.46
C SER A 3 -38.28 -9.66 -55.66
N GLU A 4 -38.36 -8.33 -55.70
CA GLU A 4 -37.50 -7.42 -54.95
C GLU A 4 -37.81 -7.34 -53.44
N GLN A 5 -39.04 -7.65 -53.02
CA GLN A 5 -39.41 -7.69 -51.59
C GLN A 5 -39.02 -9.01 -50.92
N ARG A 6 -38.85 -10.10 -51.70
CA ARG A 6 -38.33 -11.39 -51.22
C ARG A 6 -36.80 -11.38 -51.07
N LEU A 7 -36.10 -10.63 -51.91
CA LEU A 7 -34.64 -10.51 -51.90
C LEU A 7 -34.12 -9.66 -50.72
N ARG A 8 -34.86 -8.62 -50.31
CA ARG A 8 -34.55 -7.81 -49.12
C ARG A 8 -34.85 -8.51 -47.80
N MET A 9 -35.83 -9.42 -47.77
CA MET A 9 -36.19 -10.18 -46.57
C MET A 9 -35.19 -11.29 -46.23
N ILE A 10 -34.50 -11.86 -47.24
CA ILE A 10 -33.46 -12.89 -47.03
C ILE A 10 -32.12 -12.26 -46.59
N ILE A 11 -31.78 -11.07 -47.10
CA ILE A 11 -30.56 -10.35 -46.71
C ILE A 11 -30.67 -9.79 -45.27
N GLY A 12 -31.87 -9.45 -44.80
CA GLY A 12 -32.11 -8.96 -43.45
C GLY A 12 -32.11 -10.02 -42.33
N ILE A 13 -32.30 -11.31 -42.67
CA ILE A 13 -32.41 -12.41 -41.68
C ILE A 13 -31.10 -13.21 -41.56
N VAL A 14 -30.19 -13.13 -42.53
CA VAL A 14 -28.89 -13.85 -42.50
C VAL A 14 -27.79 -13.08 -41.75
N ALA A 15 -27.99 -11.81 -41.39
CA ALA A 15 -27.03 -11.06 -40.56
C ALA A 15 -27.17 -11.33 -39.03
N VAL A 16 -27.76 -12.47 -38.63
CA VAL A 16 -27.90 -12.88 -37.21
C VAL A 16 -27.14 -14.18 -36.89
N ALA A 17 -26.38 -14.76 -37.83
CA ALA A 17 -25.63 -15.99 -37.57
C ALA A 17 -24.15 -15.86 -37.97
N ALA A 18 -23.33 -15.30 -37.07
CA ALA A 18 -21.97 -15.78 -36.78
C ALA A 18 -21.19 -14.78 -35.89
N VAL A 19 -21.45 -14.78 -34.59
CA VAL A 19 -20.40 -14.43 -33.62
C VAL A 19 -20.40 -15.50 -32.52
N GLY A 20 -19.44 -16.41 -32.66
CA GLY A 20 -18.68 -17.01 -31.57
C GLY A 20 -19.45 -17.72 -30.46
N ILE A 21 -19.47 -19.05 -30.54
CA ILE A 21 -19.15 -19.87 -29.37
C ILE A 21 -17.75 -19.44 -28.93
N GLY A 22 -17.64 -18.49 -27.99
CA GLY A 22 -16.36 -17.88 -27.67
C GLY A 22 -16.44 -16.99 -26.44
N GLY A 23 -16.30 -17.60 -25.27
CA GLY A 23 -16.08 -16.87 -24.03
C GLY A 23 -17.32 -16.83 -23.14
N PHE A 24 -17.57 -17.92 -22.41
CA PHE A 24 -18.10 -17.75 -21.06
C PHE A 24 -17.05 -16.93 -20.31
N ALA A 25 -17.19 -15.61 -20.33
CA ALA A 25 -16.36 -14.71 -19.56
C ALA A 25 -16.64 -15.02 -18.10
N PHE A 26 -15.84 -15.93 -17.55
CA PHE A 26 -15.82 -16.23 -16.13
C PHE A 26 -15.39 -14.93 -15.45
N THR A 27 -16.36 -14.12 -15.03
CA THR A 27 -16.10 -12.97 -14.18
C THR A 27 -15.48 -13.57 -12.93
N ARG A 28 -14.14 -13.46 -12.81
CA ARG A 28 -13.45 -13.79 -11.57
C ARG A 28 -13.86 -12.73 -10.55
N THR A 29 -15.04 -12.91 -9.97
CA THR A 29 -15.40 -12.22 -8.74
C THR A 29 -14.51 -12.84 -7.68
N SER A 30 -13.35 -12.23 -7.46
CA SER A 30 -12.55 -12.51 -6.28
C SER A 30 -13.40 -12.09 -5.08
N PRO A 31 -13.79 -13.02 -4.18
CA PRO A 31 -14.43 -12.60 -2.96
C PRO A 31 -13.45 -11.69 -2.22
N ALA A 32 -13.86 -10.44 -1.99
CA ALA A 32 -13.14 -9.56 -1.10
C ALA A 32 -13.23 -10.18 0.29
N THR A 33 -12.20 -10.93 0.68
CA THR A 33 -12.07 -11.38 2.07
C THR A 33 -11.81 -10.12 2.87
N THR A 34 -12.84 -9.63 3.56
CA THR A 34 -12.67 -8.65 4.61
C THR A 34 -11.97 -9.38 5.74
N GLN A 35 -10.63 -9.37 5.73
CA GLN A 35 -9.88 -9.79 6.91
C GLN A 35 -10.25 -8.80 8.00
N ALA A 36 -10.94 -9.30 9.04
CA ALA A 36 -11.13 -8.54 10.25
C ALA A 36 -9.73 -8.22 10.78
N ARG A 37 -9.33 -6.95 10.67
CA ARG A 37 -8.05 -6.49 11.21
C ARG A 37 -8.14 -6.64 12.71
N ALA A 38 -7.30 -7.49 13.29
CA ALA A 38 -7.19 -7.58 14.74
C ALA A 38 -6.91 -6.20 15.32
N GLU A 39 -7.52 -5.90 16.46
CA GLU A 39 -7.24 -4.66 17.19
C GLU A 39 -5.74 -4.57 17.50
N TYR A 40 -5.14 -3.42 17.21
CA TYR A 40 -3.71 -3.23 17.45
C TYR A 40 -3.47 -3.08 18.96
N ASN A 41 -2.99 -4.15 19.59
CA ASN A 41 -2.65 -4.19 21.00
C ASN A 41 -1.30 -4.93 21.20
N PRO A 42 -0.16 -4.28 20.88
CA PRO A 42 1.15 -4.90 21.02
C PRO A 42 1.51 -5.09 22.50
N VAL A 43 2.06 -6.25 22.85
CA VAL A 43 2.65 -6.49 24.17
C VAL A 43 4.10 -6.00 24.14
N ILE A 44 4.40 -4.95 24.91
CA ILE A 44 5.76 -4.41 25.03
C ILE A 44 6.56 -5.27 26.01
N ARG A 45 7.59 -5.94 25.51
CA ARG A 45 8.56 -6.69 26.31
C ARG A 45 9.91 -5.98 26.26
N PRO A 46 10.42 -5.41 27.37
CA PRO A 46 11.70 -4.69 27.36
C PRO A 46 12.89 -5.49 26.83
N ALA A 47 12.86 -6.81 26.97
CA ALA A 47 13.89 -7.72 26.45
C ALA A 47 13.94 -7.79 24.90
N ASP A 48 12.88 -7.38 24.21
CA ASP A 48 12.81 -7.36 22.75
C ASP A 48 13.45 -6.07 22.17
N PHE A 49 13.95 -5.17 23.01
CA PHE A 49 14.56 -3.90 22.62
C PHE A 49 16.08 -3.95 22.75
N VAL A 50 16.76 -3.17 21.92
CA VAL A 50 18.22 -3.04 21.89
C VAL A 50 18.67 -1.80 22.68
N GLU A 51 19.91 -1.82 23.16
CA GLU A 51 20.51 -0.69 23.88
C GLU A 51 20.92 0.46 22.93
N HIS A 52 21.36 0.13 21.71
CA HIS A 52 21.82 1.09 20.72
C HIS A 52 21.12 0.87 19.37
N VAL A 53 20.74 1.96 18.71
CA VAL A 53 20.18 1.93 17.35
C VAL A 53 21.31 2.12 16.36
N ASP A 54 21.91 1.02 15.92
CA ASP A 54 23.10 0.95 15.08
C ASP A 54 22.79 0.68 13.59
N ASN A 55 21.61 1.11 13.13
CA ASN A 55 21.20 0.94 11.74
C ASN A 55 22.23 1.57 10.78
N ARG A 56 22.77 0.77 9.85
CA ARG A 56 23.77 1.20 8.84
C ARG A 56 23.42 2.49 8.09
N HIS A 57 22.14 2.75 7.87
CA HIS A 57 21.68 3.92 7.11
C HIS A 57 21.32 5.11 7.98
N PHE A 58 21.03 4.88 9.26
CA PHE A 58 20.58 5.92 10.19
C PHE A 58 20.95 5.56 11.63
N PRO A 59 22.26 5.57 11.96
CA PRO A 59 22.69 5.25 13.31
C PRO A 59 22.33 6.40 14.26
N LEU A 60 21.75 6.09 15.41
CA LEU A 60 21.47 7.07 16.46
C LEU A 60 22.62 7.07 17.48
N THR A 61 23.81 7.43 17.00
CA THR A 61 24.99 7.59 17.86
C THR A 61 24.86 8.88 18.67
N PRO A 62 24.93 8.84 20.02
CA PRO A 62 24.91 10.04 20.84
C PRO A 62 25.96 11.09 20.42
N GLY A 63 25.56 12.35 20.40
CA GLY A 63 26.35 13.48 19.90
C GLY A 63 26.16 13.77 18.40
N THR A 64 25.41 12.94 17.66
CA THR A 64 25.07 13.21 16.26
C THR A 64 24.00 14.29 16.15
N THR A 65 24.23 15.27 15.27
CA THR A 65 23.22 16.26 14.88
C THR A 65 22.83 16.05 13.43
N PHE A 66 21.54 15.83 13.19
CA PHE A 66 20.96 15.78 11.85
C PHE A 66 20.31 17.13 11.54
N VAL A 67 20.68 17.72 10.40
CA VAL A 67 20.07 18.95 9.89
C VAL A 67 19.40 18.64 8.57
N SER A 68 18.09 18.88 8.49
CA SER A 68 17.30 18.66 7.29
C SER A 68 16.75 19.99 6.75
N ARG A 69 16.61 20.10 5.42
CA ARG A 69 16.06 21.28 4.76
C ARG A 69 14.84 20.91 3.94
N GLY A 70 13.70 21.50 4.28
CA GLY A 70 12.46 21.34 3.54
C GLY A 70 12.57 21.91 2.13
N THR A 71 12.06 21.18 1.14
CA THR A 71 12.15 21.55 -0.28
C THR A 71 11.20 22.66 -0.70
N LYS A 72 10.10 22.86 0.05
CA LYS A 72 9.05 23.83 -0.30
C LYS A 72 9.43 25.27 0.05
N ASN A 73 9.92 25.49 1.27
CA ASN A 73 10.16 26.82 1.83
C ASN A 73 11.62 27.02 2.30
N GLY A 74 12.48 26.00 2.19
CA GLY A 74 13.85 26.06 2.71
C GLY A 74 13.95 26.02 4.23
N GLU A 75 12.85 25.72 4.93
CA GLU A 75 12.82 25.58 6.39
C GLU A 75 13.83 24.53 6.83
N THR A 76 14.60 24.85 7.87
CA THR A 76 15.64 23.97 8.40
C THR A 76 15.17 23.38 9.72
N ASP A 77 15.23 22.06 9.83
CA ASP A 77 14.94 21.31 11.06
C ASP A 77 16.22 20.65 11.58
N THR A 78 16.36 20.59 12.90
CA THR A 78 17.55 20.06 13.58
C THR A 78 17.15 19.09 14.67
N MET A 79 17.68 17.86 14.58
CA MET A 79 17.47 16.81 15.57
C MET A 79 18.83 16.40 16.16
N VAL A 80 18.91 16.26 17.48
CA VAL A 80 20.17 15.94 18.18
C VAL A 80 20.00 14.65 18.95
N VAL A 81 20.79 13.64 18.59
CA VAL A 81 20.85 12.42 19.39
C VAL A 81 21.64 12.72 20.65
N THR A 82 20.97 12.73 21.80
CA THR A 82 21.59 13.07 23.07
C THR A 82 22.22 11.85 23.74
N ASN A 83 22.98 12.07 24.82
CA ASN A 83 23.41 11.01 25.73
C ASN A 83 22.35 10.71 26.81
N GLU A 84 21.21 11.41 26.80
CA GLU A 84 20.15 11.21 27.78
C GLU A 84 19.32 9.97 27.45
N THR A 85 18.86 9.29 28.50
CA THR A 85 17.93 8.18 28.38
C THR A 85 16.70 8.40 29.24
N ARG A 86 15.54 7.96 28.77
CA ARG A 86 14.28 7.98 29.51
C ARG A 86 13.63 6.60 29.49
N THR A 87 12.84 6.28 30.51
CA THR A 87 12.06 5.05 30.51
C THR A 87 10.67 5.32 29.96
N VAL A 88 10.31 4.68 28.86
CA VAL A 88 8.99 4.78 28.21
C VAL A 88 8.37 3.39 28.19
N MET A 89 7.21 3.23 28.83
CA MET A 89 6.50 1.93 28.92
C MET A 89 7.38 0.78 29.43
N GLY A 90 8.30 1.07 30.37
CA GLY A 90 9.22 0.08 30.95
C GLY A 90 10.49 -0.20 30.13
N VAL A 91 10.68 0.47 28.98
CA VAL A 91 11.87 0.33 28.12
C VAL A 91 12.79 1.53 28.32
N LYS A 92 14.10 1.30 28.49
CA LYS A 92 15.11 2.37 28.49
C LYS A 92 15.36 2.82 27.05
N THR A 93 15.11 4.08 26.73
CA THR A 93 15.20 4.66 25.38
C THR A 93 16.14 5.85 25.34
N THR A 94 16.83 6.05 24.22
CA THR A 94 17.64 7.26 23.95
C THR A 94 16.75 8.44 23.57
N VAL A 95 17.11 9.64 24.01
CA VAL A 95 16.43 10.90 23.67
C VAL A 95 17.04 11.53 22.42
N VAL A 96 16.18 11.94 21.47
CA VAL A 96 16.53 12.62 20.21
C VAL A 96 15.74 13.90 20.02
#